data_AF-A0A372ZL84-F1
#
_entry.id   AF-A0A372ZL84-F1
#
_cell.length_a   1.000
_cell.length_b   1.000
_cell.length_c   1.000
_cell.angle_alpha   90.00
_cell.angle_beta   90.00
_cell.angle_gamma   90.00
#
_symmetry.space_group_name_H-M   'P 1'
#
loop_
_entity.id
_entity.type
_entity.pdbx_description
1 polymer ?
#
loop_
_entity_poly.entity_id
_entity_poly.type
_entity_poly.pdbx_seq_one_letter_code
_entity_poly.pdbx_strand_id
1 'polypeptide(L)'
;MFIDVLAHRHAGAQRQALTGESIAAYTELNHLLGRTKGTLARTVWLDCADELDRCVNLYRSAWTRFASMVGNDYPNGADTAPSPELGPETTWAFQEAADGLRAALAVLRREARLLGCESWVR
;
A
#
# COMPACT_ATOMS: atom_id res chain seq x y z
N MET A 1 -4.78 -8.90 6.50
CA MET A 1 -3.54 -8.55 5.76
C MET A 1 -2.80 -7.37 6.39
N PHE A 2 -3.26 -6.12 6.26
CA PHE A 2 -2.54 -4.98 6.84
C PHE A 2 -2.40 -5.07 8.36
N ILE A 3 -3.46 -5.48 9.06
CA ILE A 3 -3.44 -5.73 10.51
C ILE A 3 -2.41 -6.81 10.86
N ASP A 4 -2.28 -7.84 10.01
CA ASP A 4 -1.36 -8.94 10.26
C ASP A 4 0.08 -8.42 10.27
N VAL A 5 0.45 -7.53 9.35
CA VAL A 5 1.79 -6.92 9.34
C VAL A 5 2.01 -6.03 10.56
N LEU A 6 1.04 -5.20 10.92
CA LEU A 6 1.15 -4.30 12.07
C LEU A 6 1.30 -5.07 13.39
N ALA A 7 0.62 -6.20 13.53
CA ALA A 7 0.64 -7.02 14.74
C ALA A 7 1.75 -8.08 14.77
N HIS A 8 2.41 -8.35 13.64
CA HIS A 8 3.40 -9.42 13.58
C HIS A 8 4.70 -9.03 14.28
N ARG A 9 5.12 -9.83 15.26
CA ARG A 9 6.34 -9.60 16.05
C ARG A 9 7.64 -9.50 15.22
N HIS A 10 7.62 -10.01 13.98
CA HIS A 10 8.77 -10.00 13.06
C HIS A 10 8.66 -8.95 11.94
N ALA A 11 7.62 -8.11 11.89
CA ALA A 11 7.44 -7.16 10.79
C ALA A 11 8.51 -6.06 10.75
N GLY A 12 9.21 -5.78 11.86
CA GLY A 12 10.18 -4.68 11.91
C GLY A 12 9.50 -3.31 11.83
N ALA A 13 10.18 -2.27 12.31
CA ALA A 13 9.60 -0.93 12.35
C ALA A 13 9.38 -0.36 10.95
N GLN A 14 10.28 -0.64 9.99
CA GLN A 14 10.18 -0.09 8.64
C GLN A 14 8.95 -0.60 7.90
N ARG A 15 8.68 -1.92 7.91
CA ARG A 15 7.50 -2.47 7.21
C ARG A 15 6.22 -2.11 7.93
N GLN A 16 6.22 -1.97 9.25
CA GLN A 16 5.07 -1.43 9.98
C GLN A 16 4.76 0.01 9.56
N ALA A 17 5.77 0.87 9.44
CA ALA A 17 5.60 2.25 8.97
C ALA A 17 5.03 2.29 7.54
N LEU A 18 5.65 1.57 6.59
CA LEU A 18 5.17 1.48 5.21
C LEU A 18 3.75 0.91 5.11
N THR A 19 3.39 0.00 6.01
CA THR A 19 2.03 -0.54 6.12
C THR A 19 1.04 0.53 6.58
N GLY A 20 1.38 1.30 7.61
CA GLY A 20 0.55 2.41 8.07
C GLY A 20 0.28 3.42 6.96
N GLU A 21 1.32 3.78 6.20
CA GLU A 21 1.20 4.66 5.04
C GLU A 21 0.32 4.06 3.93
N SER A 22 0.52 2.78 3.63
CA SER A 22 -0.26 2.06 2.61
C SER A 22 -1.75 1.98 2.98
N ILE A 23 -2.08 1.78 4.26
CA ILE A 23 -3.48 1.80 4.74
C ILE A 23 -4.10 3.17 4.50
N ALA A 24 -3.42 4.24 4.94
CA ALA A 24 -3.94 5.60 4.81
C ALA A 24 -4.18 5.96 3.33
N ALA A 25 -3.19 5.67 2.47
CA ALA A 25 -3.31 5.91 1.04
C ALA A 25 -4.40 5.06 0.38
N TYR A 26 -4.48 3.76 0.70
CA TYR A 26 -5.51 2.85 0.19
C TYR A 26 -6.92 3.35 0.53
N THR A 27 -7.17 3.72 1.79
CA THR A 27 -8.50 4.16 2.25
C THR A 27 -8.93 5.43 1.54
N GLU A 28 -8.02 6.40 1.42
CA GLU A 28 -8.33 7.65 0.74
C GLU A 28 -8.50 7.46 -0.77
N LEU A 29 -7.66 6.65 -1.41
CA LEU A 29 -7.77 6.40 -2.84
C LEU A 29 -9.10 5.71 -3.19
N ASN A 30 -9.51 4.70 -2.43
CA ASN A 30 -10.81 4.05 -2.61
C ASN A 30 -11.97 5.03 -2.45
N HIS A 31 -11.88 5.92 -1.46
CA HIS A 31 -12.89 6.94 -1.23
C HIS A 31 -13.02 7.87 -2.44
N LEU A 32 -11.91 8.42 -2.93
CA LEU A 32 -11.87 9.31 -4.08
C LEU A 32 -12.33 8.61 -5.36
N LEU A 33 -11.92 7.36 -5.60
CA LEU A 33 -12.38 6.57 -6.76
C LEU A 33 -13.90 6.37 -6.73
N GLY A 34 -14.48 6.07 -5.56
CA GLY A 34 -15.92 5.94 -5.40
C GLY A 34 -16.67 7.24 -5.72
N ARG A 35 -16.15 8.39 -5.27
CA ARG A 35 -16.77 9.71 -5.50
C ARG A 35 -16.63 10.24 -6.91
N THR A 36 -15.53 9.91 -7.56
CA THR A 36 -15.18 10.42 -8.90
C THR A 36 -15.64 9.49 -10.03
N LYS A 37 -16.28 8.36 -9.68
CA LYS A 37 -16.81 7.41 -10.65
C LYS A 37 -17.86 8.07 -11.54
N GLY A 38 -17.59 8.06 -12.85
CA GLY A 38 -18.47 8.64 -13.86
C GLY A 38 -18.39 10.16 -14.00
N THR A 39 -17.61 10.84 -13.16
CA THR A 39 -17.34 12.29 -13.30
C THR A 39 -15.92 12.56 -13.79
N LEU A 40 -14.94 11.75 -13.35
CA LEU A 40 -13.57 11.82 -13.81
C LEU A 40 -13.41 11.23 -15.22
N ALA A 41 -12.42 11.73 -15.97
CA ALA A 41 -12.00 11.12 -17.22
C ALA A 41 -11.75 9.62 -17.02
N ARG A 42 -12.41 8.79 -17.84
CA ARG A 42 -12.43 7.33 -17.67
C ARG A 42 -11.02 6.74 -17.61
N THR A 43 -10.09 7.26 -18.40
CA THR A 43 -8.69 6.82 -18.43
C THR A 43 -8.01 7.05 -17.08
N VAL A 44 -8.07 8.27 -16.54
CA VAL A 44 -7.45 8.61 -15.25
C VAL A 44 -8.06 7.79 -14.11
N TRP A 45 -9.38 7.59 -14.13
CA TRP A 45 -10.05 6.75 -13.13
C TRP A 45 -9.57 5.30 -13.20
N LEU A 46 -9.49 4.72 -14.40
CA LEU A 46 -9.02 3.34 -14.60
C LEU A 46 -7.55 3.19 -14.21
N ASP A 47 -6.68 4.10 -14.64
CA ASP A 47 -5.26 4.07 -14.31
C ASP A 47 -5.04 4.08 -12.78
N CYS A 48 -5.78 4.91 -12.04
CA CYS A 48 -5.71 4.95 -10.59
C CYS A 48 -6.28 3.68 -9.92
N ALA A 49 -7.35 3.10 -10.47
CA ALA A 49 -7.95 1.87 -9.96
C ALA A 49 -7.06 0.65 -10.21
N ASP A 50 -6.45 0.56 -11.39
CA ASP A 50 -5.52 -0.50 -11.75
C ASP A 50 -4.24 -0.43 -10.90
N GLU A 51 -3.74 0.79 -10.65
CA GLU A 51 -2.56 1.00 -9.80
C GLU A 51 -2.85 0.66 -8.32
N LEU A 52 -4.05 0.96 -7.82
CA LEU A 52 -4.51 0.50 -6.50
C LEU A 52 -4.44 -1.02 -6.40
N ASP A 53 -5.05 -1.72 -7.36
CA ASP A 53 -5.11 -3.18 -7.37
C ASP A 53 -3.71 -3.80 -7.50
N ARG A 54 -2.86 -3.22 -8.36
CA ARG A 54 -1.45 -3.62 -8.50
C ARG A 54 -0.70 -3.51 -7.17
N CYS A 55 -0.79 -2.36 -6.50
CA CYS A 55 -0.10 -2.11 -5.23
C CYS A 55 -0.60 -3.03 -4.11
N VAL A 56 -1.91 -3.26 -4.01
CA VAL A 56 -2.50 -4.17 -3.03
C VAL A 56 -2.02 -5.61 -3.26
N ASN A 57 -1.96 -6.06 -4.51
CA ASN A 57 -1.48 -7.40 -4.85
C ASN A 57 0.02 -7.55 -4.59
N LEU A 58 0.82 -6.54 -4.93
CA LEU A 58 2.26 -6.53 -4.66
C LEU A 58 2.53 -6.62 -3.15
N TYR A 59 1.87 -5.78 -2.36
CA TYR A 59 1.95 -5.79 -0.91
C TYR A 59 1.54 -7.16 -0.34
N ARG A 60 0.40 -7.73 -0.79
CA ARG A 60 -0.10 -9.03 -0.33
C ARG A 60 0.90 -10.16 -0.60
N SER A 61 1.46 -10.18 -1.80
CA SER A 61 2.44 -11.16 -2.23
C SER A 61 3.71 -11.07 -1.37
N ALA A 62 4.23 -9.85 -1.20
CA ALA A 62 5.40 -9.59 -0.38
C ALA A 62 5.20 -10.03 1.08
N TRP A 63 4.04 -9.72 1.67
CA TRP A 63 3.72 -10.15 3.02
C TRP A 63 3.61 -11.67 3.15
N THR A 64 2.89 -12.32 2.24
CA THR A 64 2.72 -13.78 2.26
C THR A 64 4.07 -14.49 2.19
N ARG A 65 4.96 -14.04 1.30
CA ARG A 65 6.32 -14.56 1.19
C ARG A 65 7.10 -14.35 2.49
N PHE A 66 7.10 -13.13 3.02
CA PHE A 66 7.80 -12.83 4.27
C PHE A 66 7.30 -13.72 5.42
N ALA A 67 5.99 -13.76 5.66
CA ALA A 67 5.38 -14.52 6.75
C ALA A 67 5.63 -16.03 6.64
N SER A 68 5.72 -16.57 5.42
CA SER A 68 6.01 -17.99 5.19
C SER A 68 7.46 -18.39 5.50
N MET A 69 8.38 -17.44 5.46
CA MET A 69 9.83 -17.69 5.61
C MET A 69 10.37 -17.33 7.00
N VAL A 70 9.68 -16.49 7.76
CA VAL A 70 10.09 -16.17 9.13
C VAL A 70 9.60 -17.22 10.13
N GLY A 71 10.50 -18.15 10.46
CA GLY A 71 10.30 -19.11 11.55
C GLY A 71 10.42 -18.48 12.94
N ASN A 72 10.19 -19.28 13.98
CA ASN A 72 10.25 -18.82 15.38
C ASN A 72 11.61 -18.24 15.80
N ASP A 73 12.69 -18.66 15.13
CA ASP A 73 14.05 -18.25 15.44
C ASP A 73 14.44 -16.91 14.77
N TYR A 74 13.53 -16.31 14.00
CA TYR A 74 13.74 -15.00 13.40
C TYR A 74 13.74 -13.91 14.49
N PRO A 75 14.68 -12.95 14.48
CA PRO A 75 14.74 -11.92 15.50
C PRO A 75 13.43 -11.12 15.61
N ASN A 76 13.02 -10.83 16.85
CA ASN A 76 11.87 -9.94 17.08
C ASN A 76 12.20 -8.52 16.64
N GLY A 77 11.29 -7.91 15.89
CA GLY A 77 11.35 -6.49 15.54
C GLY A 77 12.57 -6.06 14.72
N ALA A 78 13.39 -6.99 14.22
CA ALA A 78 14.58 -6.60 13.51
C ALA A 78 14.23 -6.11 12.09
N ASP A 79 14.60 -4.86 11.80
CA ASP A 79 14.75 -4.35 10.43
C ASP A 79 15.97 -4.96 9.73
N THR A 80 16.69 -5.88 10.39
CA THR A 80 17.79 -6.62 9.77
C THR A 80 17.27 -7.25 8.50
N ALA A 81 18.03 -7.00 7.41
CA ALA A 81 17.81 -7.59 6.11
C ALA A 81 17.29 -9.03 6.29
N PRO A 82 16.16 -9.38 5.66
CA PRO A 82 15.74 -10.76 5.62
C PRO A 82 16.93 -11.65 5.24
N SER A 83 16.96 -12.92 5.67
CA SER A 83 17.98 -13.87 5.21
C SER A 83 18.21 -13.68 3.70
N PRO A 84 19.43 -13.82 3.15
CA PRO A 84 19.67 -13.66 1.71
C PRO A 84 18.68 -14.45 0.83
N GLU A 85 18.11 -15.53 1.36
CA GLU A 85 17.03 -16.34 0.77
C GLU A 85 15.65 -15.65 0.70
N LEU A 86 15.34 -14.77 1.65
CA LEU A 86 14.15 -13.91 1.65
C LEU A 86 14.31 -12.68 0.74
N GLY A 87 15.57 -12.27 0.50
CA GLY A 87 15.96 -11.16 -0.38
C GLY A 87 15.52 -9.75 0.07
N PRO A 88 16.17 -8.70 -0.45
CA PRO A 88 15.70 -7.30 -0.32
C PRO A 88 14.33 -7.05 -0.98
N GLU A 89 13.86 -8.01 -1.77
CA GLU A 89 12.63 -7.96 -2.56
C GLU A 89 11.37 -7.77 -1.72
N THR A 90 11.32 -8.29 -0.48
CA THR A 90 10.12 -8.13 0.36
C THR A 90 9.97 -6.68 0.83
N THR A 91 10.96 -6.09 1.50
CA THR A 91 10.88 -4.68 1.92
C THR A 91 10.79 -3.73 0.72
N TRP A 92 11.48 -4.04 -0.39
CA TRP A 92 11.36 -3.25 -1.61
C TRP A 92 9.94 -3.27 -2.19
N ALA A 93 9.27 -4.43 -2.22
CA ALA A 93 7.89 -4.52 -2.68
C ALA A 93 6.91 -3.75 -1.77
N PHE A 94 7.17 -3.65 -0.46
CA PHE A 94 6.40 -2.79 0.43
C PHE A 94 6.60 -1.31 0.08
N GLN A 95 7.84 -0.91 -0.16
CA GLN A 95 8.18 0.46 -0.56
C GLN A 95 7.55 0.79 -1.91
N GLU A 96 7.68 -0.07 -2.91
CA GLU A 96 7.13 0.12 -4.25
C GLU A 96 5.60 0.21 -4.22
N ALA A 97 4.92 -0.63 -3.43
CA ALA A 97 3.49 -0.53 -3.24
C ALA A 97 3.09 0.79 -2.58
N ALA A 98 3.82 1.24 -1.56
CA ALA A 98 3.57 2.52 -0.91
C ALA A 98 3.79 3.70 -1.88
N ASP A 99 4.86 3.66 -2.67
CA ASP A 99 5.19 4.69 -3.66
C ASP A 99 4.13 4.78 -4.77
N GLY A 100 3.68 3.63 -5.30
CA GLY A 100 2.61 3.56 -6.30
C GLY A 100 1.28 4.12 -5.76
N LEU A 101 0.90 3.74 -4.53
CA LEU A 101 -0.29 4.30 -3.87
C LEU A 101 -0.18 5.82 -3.67
N ARG A 102 0.99 6.33 -3.26
CA ARG A 102 1.20 7.79 -3.11
C ARG A 102 1.09 8.50 -4.46
N ALA A 103 1.65 7.94 -5.53
CA ALA A 103 1.58 8.52 -6.87
C ALA A 103 0.15 8.58 -7.40
N ALA A 104 -0.58 7.45 -7.34
CA ALA A 104 -1.99 7.38 -7.75
C ALA A 104 -2.85 8.35 -6.92
N LEU A 105 -2.61 8.44 -5.61
CA LEU A 105 -3.33 9.36 -4.74
C LEU A 105 -3.05 10.83 -5.07
N ALA A 106 -1.82 11.18 -5.41
CA ALA A 106 -1.49 12.54 -5.82
C ALA A 106 -2.24 12.94 -7.11
N VAL A 107 -2.32 12.04 -8.09
CA VAL A 107 -3.11 12.26 -9.32
C VAL A 107 -4.58 12.42 -8.98
N LEU A 108 -5.15 11.49 -8.23
CA LEU A 108 -6.59 11.48 -7.96
C LEU A 108 -7.03 12.65 -7.08
N ARG A 109 -6.20 13.09 -6.12
CA ARG A 109 -6.42 14.32 -5.33
C ARG A 109 -6.45 15.55 -6.23
N ARG A 110 -5.49 15.68 -7.15
CA ARG A 110 -5.44 16.81 -8.08
C ARG A 110 -6.72 16.88 -8.92
N GLU A 111 -7.17 15.75 -9.44
CA GLU A 111 -8.38 15.71 -10.26
C GLU A 111 -9.65 15.94 -9.42
N ALA A 112 -9.74 15.34 -8.23
CA ALA A 112 -10.86 15.58 -7.31
C ALA A 112 -10.98 17.06 -6.92
N ARG A 113 -9.86 17.78 -6.78
CA ARG A 113 -9.83 19.23 -6.55
C ARG A 113 -10.51 19.99 -7.67
N LEU A 114 -10.15 19.69 -8.91
CA LEU A 114 -10.70 20.34 -10.09
C LEU A 114 -12.21 20.12 -10.21
N LEU A 115 -12.70 18.99 -9.69
CA LEU A 115 -14.11 18.61 -9.67
C LEU A 115 -14.86 19.02 -8.39
N GLY A 116 -14.22 19.68 -7.42
CA GLY A 116 -14.83 20.03 -6.13
C GLY A 116 -15.24 18.82 -5.27
N CYS A 117 -14.59 17.67 -5.46
CA CYS A 117 -14.95 16.39 -4.85
C CYS A 117 -14.09 15.98 -3.64
N GLU A 118 -13.33 16.92 -3.05
CA GLU A 118 -12.29 16.65 -2.04
C GLU A 118 -12.81 16.33 -0.62
N SER A 119 -14.03 16.77 -0.28
CA SER A 119 -14.55 16.65 1.10
C SER A 119 -15.08 15.26 1.41
N TRP A 120 -14.70 14.76 2.59
CA TRP A 120 -15.25 13.55 3.21
C TRP A 120 -16.72 13.69 3.61
N VAL A 121 -17.23 14.91 3.76
CA VAL A 121 -18.60 15.24 4.15
C VAL A 121 -19.29 15.98 3.00
N ARG A 122 -20.50 15.56 2.64
CA ARG A 122 -21.37 16.27 1.70
C ARG A 122 -22.22 17.29 2.44
#